data_AF-A0A6G3XSC4-F1
#
_entry.id   AF-A0A6G3XSC4-F1
#
_cell.length_a   1.000
_cell.length_b   1.000
_cell.length_c   1.000
_cell.angle_alpha   90.00
_cell.angle_beta   90.00
_cell.angle_gamma   90.00
#
_symmetry.space_group_name_H-M   'P 1'
#
loop_
_entity.id
_entity.type
_entity.pdbx_description
1 polymer ?
#
loop_
_entity_poly.entity_id
_entity_poly.type
_entity_poly.pdbx_seq_one_letter_code
_entity_poly.pdbx_strand_id
1 'polypeptide(L)'
;AVATAVPGGPAAVRAAARQVLDEAARLEPPLALDYLALVDPSDFTEIGDDFTGDAVLAVAARVGATRLIDNVPLTFTSFGAAS
;
A
#
# COMPACT_ATOMS: atom_id res chain seq x y z
N ALA A 1 -5.71 19.83 8.48
CA ALA A 1 -4.31 19.92 8.04
C ALA A 1 -4.14 18.93 6.90
N VAL A 2 -3.60 19.34 5.76
CA VAL A 2 -3.25 18.39 4.68
C VAL A 2 -1.91 17.79 5.09
N ALA A 3 -1.89 16.48 5.38
CA ALA A 3 -0.65 15.77 5.65
C ALA A 3 0.26 15.89 4.41
N THR A 4 1.45 16.44 4.58
CA THR A 4 2.46 16.49 3.52
C THR A 4 2.98 15.08 3.31
N ALA A 5 2.66 14.47 2.15
CA ALA A 5 3.17 13.15 1.81
C ALA A 5 4.71 13.19 1.70
N VAL A 6 5.39 12.48 2.59
CA VAL A 6 6.84 12.27 2.51
C VAL A 6 7.11 11.31 1.35
N PRO A 7 8.03 11.64 0.41
CA PRO A 7 8.44 10.69 -0.62
C PRO A 7 8.90 9.38 0.01
N GLY A 8 8.26 8.26 -0.36
CA GLY A 8 8.53 6.94 0.21
C GLY A 8 7.86 6.62 1.55
N GLY A 9 7.05 7.54 2.12
CA GLY A 9 6.24 7.26 3.32
C GLY A 9 4.97 6.45 3.03
N PRO A 10 4.24 6.00 4.07
CA PRO A 10 3.05 5.16 3.95
C PRO A 10 1.99 5.70 2.96
N ALA A 11 1.68 6.99 3.05
CA ALA A 11 0.72 7.64 2.13
C ALA A 11 1.18 7.59 0.66
N ALA A 12 2.47 7.85 0.41
CA ALA A 12 3.04 7.82 -0.94
C ALA A 12 3.05 6.41 -1.52
N VAL A 13 3.35 5.40 -0.71
CA VAL A 13 3.29 3.99 -1.13
C VAL A 13 1.86 3.57 -1.46
N ARG A 14 0.87 3.91 -0.63
CA ARG A 14 -0.55 3.63 -0.92
C ARG A 14 -0.99 4.28 -2.23
N ALA A 15 -0.62 5.53 -2.46
CA ALA A 15 -0.93 6.25 -3.69
C ALA A 15 -0.29 5.60 -4.92
N ALA A 16 1.00 5.25 -4.85
CA ALA A 16 1.71 4.58 -5.93
C ALA A 16 1.10 3.21 -6.26
N ALA A 17 0.81 2.40 -5.24
CA ALA A 17 0.17 1.10 -5.42
C ALA A 17 -1.23 1.25 -6.06
N ARG A 18 -2.02 2.22 -5.61
CA ARG A 18 -3.34 2.52 -6.19
C ARG A 18 -3.24 2.87 -7.66
N GLN A 19 -2.30 3.72 -8.04
CA GLN A 19 -2.10 4.12 -9.44
C GLN A 19 -1.83 2.90 -10.34
N VAL A 20 -0.95 1.98 -9.92
CA VAL A 20 -0.65 0.76 -10.69
C VAL A 20 -1.88 -0.14 -10.78
N LEU A 21 -2.62 -0.31 -9.68
CA LEU A 21 -3.82 -1.15 -9.65
C LEU A 21 -4.97 -0.56 -10.48
N ASP A 22 -5.09 0.76 -10.53
CA ASP A 22 -6.10 1.45 -11.35
C ASP A 22 -5.82 1.26 -12.85
N GLU A 23 -4.54 1.21 -13.28
CA GLU A 23 -4.18 0.79 -14.64
C GLU A 23 -4.57 -0.68 -14.90
N ALA A 24 -4.27 -1.57 -13.95
CA ALA A 24 -4.59 -2.99 -14.06
C ALA A 24 -6.11 -3.26 -14.13
N ALA A 25 -6.91 -2.42 -13.48
CA ALA A 25 -8.38 -2.48 -13.53
C ALA A 25 -8.95 -2.20 -14.93
N ARG A 26 -8.14 -1.62 -15.85
CA ARG A 26 -8.53 -1.32 -17.23
C ARG A 26 -8.08 -2.38 -18.26
N LEU A 27 -7.40 -3.44 -17.81
CA LEU A 27 -6.97 -4.54 -18.66
C LEU A 27 -8.13 -5.50 -19.00
N GLU A 28 -7.90 -6.45 -19.91
CA GLU A 28 -8.84 -7.52 -20.26
C GLU A 28 -8.15 -8.89 -20.12
N PRO A 29 -8.59 -9.76 -19.19
CA PRO A 29 -9.60 -9.50 -18.15
C PRO A 29 -9.13 -8.44 -17.13
N PRO A 30 -10.05 -7.66 -16.53
CA PRO A 30 -9.69 -6.62 -15.57
C PRO A 30 -9.25 -7.23 -14.23
N LEU A 31 -8.34 -6.52 -13.56
CA LEU A 31 -8.01 -6.79 -12.16
C LEU A 31 -8.95 -5.99 -11.24
N ALA A 32 -9.90 -6.68 -10.61
CA ALA A 32 -10.83 -6.10 -9.64
C ALA A 32 -10.23 -6.14 -8.24
N LEU A 33 -9.92 -4.98 -7.67
CA LEU A 33 -9.29 -4.88 -6.35
C LEU A 33 -10.29 -5.22 -5.22
N ASP A 34 -9.94 -6.19 -4.37
CA ASP A 34 -10.69 -6.51 -3.15
C ASP A 34 -10.16 -5.69 -1.97
N TYR A 35 -8.83 -5.61 -1.82
CA TYR A 35 -8.16 -5.03 -0.66
C TYR A 35 -6.78 -4.48 -1.03
N LEU A 36 -6.44 -3.30 -0.52
CA LEU A 36 -5.12 -2.70 -0.57
C LEU A 36 -4.92 -1.90 0.72
N ALA A 37 -4.02 -2.34 1.59
CA ALA A 37 -3.68 -1.59 2.80
C ALA A 37 -2.23 -1.80 3.23
N LEU A 38 -1.73 -0.85 4.01
CA LEU A 38 -0.54 -1.03 4.82
C LEU A 38 -0.98 -1.37 6.24
N VAL A 39 -0.45 -2.46 6.78
CA VAL A 39 -0.82 -2.97 8.11
C VAL A 39 0.38 -3.22 9.00
N ASP A 40 0.15 -3.14 10.31
CA ASP A 40 1.11 -3.57 11.33
C ASP A 40 1.23 -5.11 11.27
N PRO A 41 2.44 -5.69 11.16
CA PRO A 41 2.62 -7.12 11.04
C PRO A 41 2.22 -7.92 12.29
N SER A 42 2.10 -7.28 13.45
CA SER A 42 1.81 -7.94 14.73
C SER A 42 0.33 -8.25 14.92
N ASP A 43 -0.56 -7.39 14.41
CA ASP A 43 -2.02 -7.50 14.61
C ASP A 43 -2.86 -7.26 13.35
N PHE A 44 -2.22 -6.94 12.22
CA PHE A 44 -2.85 -6.64 10.92
C PHE A 44 -3.82 -5.45 10.95
N THR A 45 -3.66 -4.52 11.91
CA THR A 45 -4.37 -3.26 11.91
C THR A 45 -3.76 -2.27 10.92
N GLU A 46 -4.57 -1.41 10.31
CA GLU A 46 -4.07 -0.43 9.33
C GLU A 46 -3.20 0.64 10.00
N ILE A 47 -2.06 0.95 9.37
CA ILE A 47 -1.15 1.99 9.86
C ILE A 47 -1.52 3.38 9.32
N GLY A 48 -1.26 4.40 10.13
CA GLY A 48 -1.42 5.80 9.75
C GLY A 48 -0.41 6.28 8.69
N ASP A 49 -0.66 7.47 8.14
CA ASP A 49 0.16 8.06 7.08
C ASP A 49 1.57 8.46 7.54
N ASP A 50 1.74 8.75 8.84
CA ASP A 50 3.00 9.14 9.47
C ASP A 50 3.69 7.97 10.21
N PHE A 51 3.26 6.72 9.96
CA PHE A 51 3.80 5.54 10.64
C PHE A 51 5.28 5.32 10.35
N THR A 52 6.02 4.91 11.37
CA THR A 52 7.42 4.49 11.29
C THR A 52 7.57 3.09 11.90
N GLY A 53 8.46 2.29 11.33
CA GLY A 53 8.65 0.89 11.68
C GLY A 53 8.30 -0.06 10.53
N ASP A 54 8.21 -1.33 10.86
CA ASP A 54 7.91 -2.40 9.91
C ASP A 54 6.40 -2.47 9.63
N ALA A 55 6.05 -2.69 8.36
CA ALA A 55 4.70 -2.76 7.85
C ALA A 55 4.60 -3.83 6.77
N VAL A 56 3.38 -4.26 6.46
CA VAL A 56 3.10 -5.11 5.30
C VAL A 56 2.14 -4.39 4.38
N LEU A 57 2.52 -4.22 3.11
CA LEU A 57 1.57 -3.86 2.05
C LEU A 57 0.85 -5.12 1.62
N ALA A 58 -0.40 -5.26 2.03
CA ALA A 58 -1.25 -6.39 1.70
C ALA A 58 -2.21 -6.01 0.57
N VAL A 59 -2.24 -6.86 -0.46
CA VAL A 59 -3.08 -6.70 -1.66
C VAL A 59 -3.86 -7.97 -1.90
N ALA A 60 -5.16 -7.83 -2.18
CA ALA A 60 -5.96 -8.91 -2.73
C ALA A 60 -6.82 -8.38 -3.87
N ALA A 61 -6.89 -9.15 -4.96
CA ALA A 61 -7.67 -8.77 -6.13
C ALA A 61 -8.17 -10.01 -6.88
N ARG A 62 -9.12 -9.82 -7.79
CA ARG A 62 -9.66 -10.87 -8.65
C ARG A 62 -9.37 -10.60 -10.11
N VAL A 63 -9.04 -11.66 -10.84
CA VAL A 63 -8.95 -11.67 -12.31
C VAL A 63 -9.86 -12.78 -12.80
N GLY A 64 -11.02 -12.40 -13.35
CA GLY A 64 -12.11 -13.34 -13.60
C GLY A 64 -12.57 -14.04 -12.31
N ALA A 65 -12.51 -15.38 -12.28
CA ALA A 65 -12.88 -16.18 -11.11
C ALA A 65 -11.74 -16.37 -10.08
N THR A 66 -10.51 -16.04 -10.46
CA THR A 66 -9.32 -16.31 -9.64
C THR A 66 -9.05 -15.16 -8.68
N ARG A 67 -8.87 -15.46 -7.40
CA ARG A 67 -8.47 -14.49 -6.38
C ARG A 67 -6.96 -14.59 -6.11
N LEU A 68 -6.26 -13.48 -6.32
CA LEU A 68 -4.83 -13.31 -6.11
C LEU A 68 -4.59 -12.57 -4.80
N ILE A 69 -3.50 -12.89 -4.11
CA ILE A 69 -3.04 -12.21 -2.90
C ILE A 69 -1.54 -11.99 -3.06
N ASP A 70 -1.06 -10.82 -2.64
CA ASP A 70 0.36 -10.55 -2.48
C ASP A 70 0.59 -9.67 -1.25
N ASN A 71 1.68 -9.92 -0.54
CA ASN A 71 2.08 -9.23 0.67
C ASN A 71 3.55 -8.84 0.56
N VAL A 72 3.85 -7.54 0.64
CA VAL A 72 5.22 -7.03 0.58
C VAL A 72 5.59 -6.39 1.90
N PRO A 73 6.61 -6.90 2.64
CA PRO A 73 7.12 -6.25 3.83
C PRO A 73 7.86 -4.95 3.45
N LEU A 74 7.63 -3.90 4.23
CA LEU A 74 8.21 -2.57 4.06
C LEU A 74 8.66 -2.04 5.42
N THR A 75 9.69 -1.21 5.42
CA THR A 75 10.13 -0.49 6.63
C THR A 75 10.11 1.00 6.35
N PHE A 76 9.37 1.75 7.17
CA PHE A 76 9.29 3.20 7.10
C PHE A 76 10.18 3.83 8.17
N THR A 77 11.21 4.56 7.75
CA THR A 77 12.06 5.31 8.67
C THR A 77 11.70 6.80 8.59
N SER A 78 11.76 7.51 9.72
CA SER A 78 11.74 8.96 9.64
C SER A 78 13.08 9.39 9.05
N PHE A 79 13.09 9.92 7.82
CA PHE A 79 14.24 10.68 7.39
C PHE A 79 14.27 11.96 8.22
N GLY A 80 15.11 11.99 9.25
CA GLY A 80 15.45 13.24 9.93
C GLY A 80 15.98 14.22 8.88
N ALA A 81 15.55 15.47 8.94
CA ALA A 81 16.11 16.55 8.14
C ALA A 81 17.63 16.45 8.21
N ALA A 82 18.25 16.01 7.11
CA ALA A 82 19.69 16.04 6.99
C ALA A 82 20.10 17.50 7.26
N SER A 83 20.87 17.68 8.33
CA SER A 83 21.47 18.97 8.69
C SER A 83 22.45 19.41 7.61
#